data_AF-A0A3D2QBG1-F1
#
_entry.id   AF-A0A3D2QBG1-F1
#
_cell.length_a   1.000
_cell.length_b   1.000
_cell.length_c   1.000
_cell.angle_alpha   90.00
_cell.angle_beta   90.00
_cell.angle_gamma   90.00
#
_symmetry.space_group_name_H-M   'P 1'
#
loop_
_entity.id
_entity.type
_entity.pdbx_description
1 polymer ?
#
loop_
_entity_poly.entity_id
_entity_poly.type
_entity_poly.pdbx_seq_one_letter_code
_entity_poly.pdbx_strand_id
1 'polypeptide(L)'
;MFRAAANRSWCIRKSSDGLRPHPENVVYRKEEPTMTPIVLYSSRTGNTEKVARAMAAALPEGTPCCSVTDLPSDWHRHRPVFLGFWVDRGTADAATRCVLPLLQDADIAIFATLGA
;
A
#
# COMPACT_ATOMS: atom_id res chain seq x y z
N MET A 1 -6.93 12.88 28.42
CA MET A 1 -5.85 13.25 27.49
C MET A 1 -6.11 12.52 26.18
N PHE A 2 -6.77 13.18 25.22
CA PHE A 2 -7.14 12.57 23.94
C PHE A 2 -5.99 12.74 22.94
N ARG A 3 -5.57 11.64 22.31
CA ARG A 3 -4.93 11.67 20.99
C ARG A 3 -5.66 10.64 20.13
N ALA A 4 -6.71 11.10 19.44
CA ALA A 4 -7.25 10.38 18.30
C ALA A 4 -6.25 10.55 17.15
N ALA A 5 -5.73 9.44 16.64
CA ALA A 5 -4.94 9.43 15.42
C ALA A 5 -5.86 9.78 14.24
N ALA A 6 -5.89 11.05 13.87
CA ALA A 6 -6.49 11.53 12.63
C ALA A 6 -5.55 11.18 11.49
N ASN A 7 -5.66 9.98 10.94
CA ASN A 7 -5.10 9.70 9.62
C ASN A 7 -5.93 8.64 8.91
N ARG A 8 -7.12 9.02 8.43
CA ARG A 8 -7.88 8.26 7.45
C ARG A 8 -8.52 9.25 6.51
N SER A 9 -8.11 9.21 5.24
CA SER A 9 -8.77 9.92 4.14
C SER A 9 -10.23 9.45 4.10
N TRP A 10 -11.13 10.24 4.69
CA TRP A 10 -12.55 9.93 4.84
C TRP A 10 -13.32 10.87 3.92
N CYS A 11 -13.74 10.36 2.76
CA CYS A 11 -14.55 11.13 1.83
C CYS A 11 -16.01 11.08 2.29
N ILE A 12 -16.47 12.13 2.98
CA ILE A 12 -17.90 12.33 3.25
C ILE A 12 -18.53 12.79 1.93
N ARG A 13 -19.38 11.96 1.30
CA ARG A 13 -20.24 12.47 0.24
C ARG A 13 -21.16 13.53 0.85
N LYS A 14 -21.10 14.76 0.35
CA LYS A 14 -22.13 15.75 0.69
C LYS A 14 -23.46 15.22 0.19
N SER A 15 -24.46 15.18 1.08
CA SER A 15 -25.86 15.02 0.69
C SER A 15 -26.18 16.09 -0.36
N SER A 16 -26.92 15.71 -1.42
CA SER A 16 -27.45 16.63 -2.43
C SER A 16 -28.28 17.77 -1.83
N ASP A 17 -28.74 17.59 -0.59
CA ASP A 17 -29.73 18.46 0.05
C ASP A 17 -29.09 19.46 1.03
N GLY A 18 -27.76 19.53 1.11
CA GLY A 18 -27.04 20.54 1.90
C GLY A 18 -27.14 20.39 3.43
N LEU A 19 -27.92 19.45 3.96
CA LEU A 19 -27.97 19.15 5.39
C LEU A 19 -26.72 18.39 5.86
N ARG A 20 -26.25 18.72 7.07
CA ARG A 20 -25.23 17.91 7.77
C ARG A 20 -25.84 16.52 8.04
N PRO A 21 -25.20 15.42 7.61
CA PRO A 21 -25.74 14.10 7.87
C PRO A 21 -25.73 13.82 9.37
N HIS A 22 -26.86 13.32 9.88
CA HIS A 22 -26.95 12.78 11.23
C HIS A 22 -26.05 11.53 11.34
N PRO A 23 -25.35 11.32 12.47
CA PRO A 23 -24.32 10.28 12.61
C PRO A 23 -24.85 8.85 12.34
N GLU A 24 -26.12 8.60 12.62
CA GLU A 24 -26.81 7.33 12.33
C GLU A 24 -27.06 7.06 10.83
N ASN A 25 -26.96 8.08 9.99
CA ASN A 25 -27.22 8.00 8.54
C ASN A 25 -25.92 8.09 7.71
N VAL A 26 -24.75 8.05 8.35
CA VAL A 26 -23.47 8.03 7.66
C VAL A 26 -23.06 6.59 7.40
N VAL A 27 -23.25 6.13 6.16
CA VAL A 27 -22.65 4.88 5.70
C VAL A 27 -21.18 5.14 5.38
N TYR A 28 -20.30 4.75 6.30
CA TYR A 28 -18.85 4.75 6.06
C TYR A 28 -18.49 3.57 5.16
N ARG A 29 -18.37 3.81 3.85
CA ARG A 29 -17.88 2.77 2.94
C ARG A 29 -16.35 2.83 2.90
N LYS A 30 -15.68 1.77 3.37
CA LYS A 30 -14.27 1.51 3.04
C LYS A 30 -14.22 1.43 1.50
N GLU A 31 -13.33 2.17 0.85
CA GLU A 31 -13.16 2.01 -0.60
C GLU A 31 -12.80 0.54 -0.86
N GLU A 32 -13.60 -0.14 -1.69
CA GLU A 32 -13.37 -1.54 -2.00
C GLU A 32 -12.07 -1.65 -2.81
N PRO A 33 -11.17 -2.57 -2.43
CA PRO A 33 -9.95 -2.76 -3.20
C PRO A 33 -10.28 -3.15 -4.64
N THR A 34 -9.57 -2.55 -5.59
CA THR A 34 -9.57 -2.98 -6.98
C THR A 34 -8.83 -4.30 -7.11
N MET A 35 -9.28 -5.17 -8.02
CA MET A 35 -8.59 -6.42 -8.38
C MET A 35 -7.31 -6.16 -9.22
N THR A 36 -6.73 -4.97 -9.12
CA THR A 36 -5.53 -4.57 -9.85
C THR A 36 -4.32 -4.71 -8.93
N PRO A 37 -3.33 -5.54 -9.27
CA PRO A 37 -2.16 -5.71 -8.45
C PRO A 37 -1.28 -4.45 -8.43
N ILE A 38 -0.38 -4.38 -7.45
CA ILE A 38 0.70 -3.40 -7.39
C ILE A 38 1.98 -4.08 -6.90
N VAL A 39 3.12 -3.66 -7.44
CA VAL A 39 4.44 -4.08 -6.93
C VAL A 39 5.10 -2.90 -6.21
N LEU A 40 5.35 -3.09 -4.92
CA LEU A 40 6.08 -2.18 -4.06
C LEU A 40 7.43 -2.80 -3.73
N TYR A 41 8.50 -2.01 -3.70
CA TYR A 41 9.82 -2.54 -3.32
C TYR A 41 10.68 -1.56 -2.53
N SER A 42 11.59 -2.08 -1.71
CA SER A 42 12.76 -1.35 -1.20
C SER A 42 14.04 -1.97 -1.75
N SER A 43 14.93 -1.13 -2.27
CA SER A 43 16.17 -1.57 -2.91
C SER A 43 17.32 -0.64 -2.53
N ARG A 44 18.47 -1.21 -2.15
CA ARG A 44 19.69 -0.44 -1.86
C ARG A 44 20.63 -0.35 -3.07
N THR A 45 20.87 -1.47 -3.75
CA THR A 45 21.82 -1.59 -4.87
C THR A 45 21.17 -2.09 -6.17
N GLY A 46 19.84 -2.14 -6.23
CA GLY A 46 19.10 -2.51 -7.44
C GLY A 46 18.67 -3.97 -7.53
N ASN A 47 19.10 -4.86 -6.63
CA ASN A 47 18.73 -6.28 -6.72
C ASN A 47 17.22 -6.51 -6.53
N THR A 48 16.64 -5.99 -5.44
CA THR A 48 15.19 -6.08 -5.20
C THR A 48 14.40 -5.39 -6.31
N GLU A 49 14.88 -4.25 -6.83
CA GLU A 49 14.22 -3.55 -7.93
C GLU A 49 14.15 -4.41 -9.19
N LYS A 50 15.24 -5.09 -9.58
CA LYS A 50 15.24 -5.97 -10.74
C LYS A 50 14.19 -7.08 -10.63
N VAL A 51 14.09 -7.70 -9.45
CA VAL A 51 13.05 -8.72 -9.19
C VAL A 51 11.66 -8.09 -9.25
N ALA A 52 11.45 -6.93 -8.63
CA ALA A 52 10.18 -6.21 -8.64
C ALA A 52 9.71 -5.87 -10.06
N ARG A 53 10.61 -5.38 -10.91
CA ARG A 53 10.33 -5.05 -12.32
C ARG A 53 9.98 -6.31 -13.13
N ALA A 54 10.69 -7.42 -12.91
CA ALA A 54 10.39 -8.69 -13.55
C ALA A 54 9.01 -9.24 -13.13
N MET A 55 8.66 -9.11 -11.85
CA MET A 55 7.32 -9.48 -11.36
C MET A 55 6.25 -8.60 -11.99
N ALA A 56 6.44 -7.28 -12.04
CA ALA A 56 5.49 -6.36 -12.66
C ALA A 56 5.27 -6.67 -14.15
N ALA A 57 6.32 -7.07 -14.87
CA ALA A 57 6.23 -7.48 -16.27
C ALA A 57 5.49 -8.81 -16.50
N ALA A 58 5.38 -9.66 -15.47
CA ALA A 58 4.63 -10.92 -15.52
C ALA A 58 3.17 -10.77 -15.05
N LEU A 59 2.82 -9.61 -14.49
CA LEU A 59 1.46 -9.26 -14.06
C LEU A 59 0.70 -8.55 -15.20
N PRO A 60 -0.62 -8.32 -15.06
CA PRO A 60 -1.40 -7.60 -16.08
C PRO A 60 -0.72 -6.30 -16.52
N GLU A 61 -0.81 -6.00 -17.81
CA GLU A 61 -0.19 -4.80 -18.38
C GLU A 61 -0.62 -3.54 -17.63
N GLY A 62 0.33 -2.65 -17.36
CA GLY A 62 0.09 -1.43 -16.59
C GLY A 62 0.08 -1.61 -15.08
N THR A 63 0.40 -2.80 -14.55
CA THR A 63 0.62 -3.01 -13.12
C THR A 63 1.65 -2.00 -12.58
N PRO A 64 1.29 -1.13 -11.61
CA PRO A 64 2.23 -0.15 -11.07
C PRO A 64 3.37 -0.83 -10.33
N CYS A 65 4.59 -0.30 -10.51
CA CYS A 65 5.81 -0.79 -9.86
C CYS A 65 6.62 0.38 -9.31
N CYS A 66 6.61 0.56 -7.99
CA CYS A 66 7.16 1.75 -7.32
C CYS A 66 7.94 1.41 -6.04
N SER A 67 8.81 2.33 -5.64
CA SER A 67 9.57 2.21 -4.40
C SER A 67 8.66 2.50 -3.19
N VAL A 68 8.86 1.80 -2.08
CA VAL A 68 8.16 2.11 -0.81
C VAL A 68 8.53 3.49 -0.25
N THR A 69 9.65 4.07 -0.70
CA THR A 69 10.05 5.45 -0.37
C THR A 69 9.27 6.51 -1.16
N ASP A 70 8.60 6.10 -2.23
CA ASP A 70 7.76 6.93 -3.09
C ASP A 70 6.40 6.24 -3.27
N LEU A 71 5.75 5.99 -2.12
CA LEU A 71 4.54 5.20 -2.04
C LEU A 71 3.35 6.00 -2.63
N PRO A 72 2.68 5.52 -3.70
CA PRO A 72 1.54 6.22 -4.29
C PRO A 72 0.40 6.39 -3.28
N SER A 73 -0.26 7.56 -3.26
CA SER A 73 -1.31 7.84 -2.27
C SER A 73 -2.48 6.83 -2.29
N ASP A 74 -2.73 6.19 -3.42
CA ASP A 74 -3.78 5.23 -3.71
C ASP A 74 -3.34 3.76 -3.63
N TRP A 75 -2.12 3.48 -3.15
CA TRP A 75 -1.56 2.12 -3.01
C TRP A 75 -2.54 1.15 -2.32
N HIS A 76 -3.31 1.64 -1.36
CA HIS A 76 -4.24 0.88 -0.52
C HIS A 76 -5.46 0.35 -1.28
N ARG A 77 -5.72 0.85 -2.49
CA ARG A 77 -6.78 0.36 -3.37
C ARG A 77 -6.37 -0.91 -4.12
N HIS A 78 -5.08 -1.12 -4.34
CA HIS A 78 -4.60 -2.24 -5.15
C HIS A 78 -4.60 -3.56 -4.39
N ARG A 79 -4.95 -4.65 -5.07
CA ARG A 79 -4.85 -6.03 -4.58
C ARG A 79 -4.52 -7.02 -5.71
N PRO A 80 -3.67 -8.04 -5.46
CA PRO A 80 -2.78 -8.14 -4.29
C PRO A 80 -1.65 -7.11 -4.32
N VAL A 81 -1.08 -6.80 -3.16
CA VAL A 81 0.15 -6.00 -3.01
C VAL A 81 1.34 -6.95 -2.98
N PHE A 82 2.22 -6.85 -3.97
CA PHE A 82 3.51 -7.54 -3.96
C PHE A 82 4.55 -6.64 -3.29
N LEU A 83 5.05 -7.03 -2.12
CA LEU A 83 6.03 -6.26 -1.36
C LEU A 83 7.41 -6.94 -1.41
N GLY A 84 8.37 -6.26 -2.04
CA GLY A 84 9.77 -6.65 -2.12
C GLY A 84 10.66 -5.89 -1.15
N PHE A 85 11.58 -6.56 -0.48
CA PHE A 85 12.61 -5.86 0.29
C PHE A 85 13.98 -6.54 0.21
N TRP A 86 15.03 -5.78 0.47
CA TRP A 86 16.34 -6.37 0.75
C TRP A 86 16.43 -6.70 2.23
N VAL A 87 17.07 -7.82 2.55
CA VAL A 87 17.29 -8.23 3.93
C VAL A 87 18.42 -7.41 4.53
N ASP A 88 18.13 -6.69 5.61
CA ASP A 88 19.10 -5.99 6.45
C ASP A 88 19.17 -6.69 7.81
N ARG A 89 20.34 -7.25 8.16
CA ARG A 89 20.58 -7.92 9.46
C ARG A 89 19.51 -8.96 9.84
N GLY A 90 19.06 -9.76 8.86
CA GLY A 90 18.08 -10.84 9.07
C GLY A 90 16.61 -10.39 9.13
N THR A 91 16.33 -9.12 8.86
CA THR A 91 14.97 -8.56 8.80
C THR A 91 14.75 -7.74 7.53
N ALA A 92 13.50 -7.35 7.26
CA ALA A 92 13.22 -6.32 6.26
C ALA A 92 13.96 -5.01 6.58
N ASP A 93 14.40 -4.31 5.55
CA ASP A 93 15.06 -3.01 5.67
C ASP A 93 14.16 -1.95 6.32
N ALA A 94 14.79 -0.87 6.80
CA ALA A 94 14.11 0.17 7.56
C ALA A 94 12.93 0.82 6.80
N ALA A 95 13.05 1.07 5.50
CA ALA A 95 11.98 1.70 4.73
C ALA A 95 10.76 0.79 4.65
N THR A 96 10.98 -0.50 4.38
CA THR A 96 9.91 -1.49 4.35
C THR A 96 9.24 -1.65 5.72
N ARG A 97 10.02 -1.66 6.81
CA ARG A 97 9.49 -1.74 8.18
C ARG A 97 8.58 -0.57 8.55
N CYS A 98 8.78 0.62 7.97
CA CYS A 98 7.87 1.75 8.15
C CYS A 98 6.53 1.55 7.43
N VAL A 99 6.50 0.83 6.31
CA VAL A 99 5.30 0.62 5.49
C VAL A 99 4.52 -0.62 5.91
N LEU A 100 5.17 -1.68 6.44
CA LEU A 100 4.51 -2.91 6.88
C LEU A 100 3.28 -2.68 7.79
N PRO A 101 3.30 -1.78 8.79
CA PRO A 101 2.13 -1.51 9.62
C PRO A 101 0.94 -0.92 8.86
N LEU A 102 1.17 -0.28 7.70
CA LEU A 102 0.12 0.30 6.87
C LEU A 102 -0.63 -0.78 6.09
N LEU A 103 0.02 -1.90 5.78
CA LEU A 103 -0.53 -2.98 4.95
C LEU A 103 -1.52 -3.90 5.70
N GLN A 104 -2.07 -3.48 6.83
CA GLN A 104 -3.08 -4.24 7.55
C GLN A 104 -4.33 -4.41 6.65
N ASP A 105 -4.91 -5.62 6.64
CA ASP A 105 -6.05 -6.01 5.79
C ASP A 105 -5.78 -5.96 4.27
N ALA A 106 -4.53 -6.18 3.85
CA ALA A 106 -4.19 -6.37 2.44
C ALA A 106 -3.92 -7.84 2.09
N ASP A 107 -4.32 -8.24 0.88
CA ASP A 107 -3.83 -9.46 0.26
C ASP A 107 -2.39 -9.20 -0.19
N ILE A 108 -1.42 -9.74 0.54
CA ILE A 108 0.00 -9.43 0.35
C ILE A 108 0.76 -10.69 -0.06
N ALA A 109 1.57 -10.56 -1.10
CA ALA A 109 2.65 -11.48 -1.40
C ALA A 109 3.99 -10.81 -1.10
N ILE A 110 4.85 -11.47 -0.31
CA ILE A 110 6.15 -10.94 0.08
C ILE A 110 7.26 -11.67 -0.69
N PHE A 111 8.23 -10.91 -1.18
CA PHE A 111 9.50 -11.46 -1.66
C PHE A 111 10.66 -10.70 -1.01
N ALA A 112 11.79 -11.37 -0.85
CA ALA A 112 12.97 -10.78 -0.28
C ALA A 112 14.21 -11.17 -1.07
N THR A 113 15.17 -10.25 -1.13
CA THR A 113 16.48 -10.54 -1.70
C THR A 113 17.56 -10.41 -0.63
N LEU A 114 18.50 -11.35 -0.62
CA LEU A 114 19.73 -11.23 0.14
C LEU A 114 20.74 -10.44 -0.69
N GLY A 115 21.52 -9.58 -0.03
CA GLY A 115 22.67 -8.93 -0.66
C GLY A 115 23.80 -9.93 -0.87
N ALA A 116 24.50 -9.80 -2.00
CA ALA A 116 25.83 -10.37 -2.20
C ALA A 116 26.91 -9.36 -1.75
#